data_AF-M9SE09-F1
#
_entry.id   AF-M9SE09-F1
#
_cell.length_a   1.000
_cell.length_b   1.000
_cell.length_c   1.000
_cell.angle_alpha   90.00
_cell.angle_beta   90.00
_cell.angle_gamma   90.00
#
_symmetry.space_group_name_H-M   'P 1'
#
loop_
_entity.id
_entity.type
_entity.pdbx_description
1 polymer ?
#
loop_
_entity_poly.entity_id
_entity_poly.type
_entity_poly.pdbx_seq_one_letter_code
_entity_poly.pdbx_strand_id
1 'polypeptide(L)'
;MEGYLPLEWCIIWFLVMIPFVAVGARKIIRIIREHPEQKMTVALSGAFIFLLSSLKLPSATGSSSHPTGTGLAVVLYGVCACSVLSLIVLVFQALLLAHGGLTTLGANCVSMGVVGPIVGMFFWALFRKFRASVPVSMFFAAFFADLMTYVFTSVQLTICYHANGVMQAFADFMTTYAVTQIPLALIEGIIFAMFARYLVTSRPEIFGDESAQKPVSKKFYMACFAVIAAVLVVILAYGAANGFEFAGSDDVGSGIIMDNAEDFIQWTEGIWGSYELPGETESLLFALQAAIGAVIIGFFIGISYARKKFDKEGPREPRPPEIRRKAVPEAKRRGSSSDQVEMDELAYSSRMVDWSPLGKLFFTLALLVVGLITDSIVVPMITFCIGLALMAYSTNMKLPPVILLAIGEAVLIMAIGCGLISILGDHSQEALLSGKILWFDMYMTQESLNQAWLVFFRAIAGVTLMLSFASSTPIPHLAQACRKLRMPKEIVEVVVLIYRYAFLLLERMLVMLKAAKCRLGYNGPVRTMRSYAGAMVGTFMFSMELAEKSESSLACRNYQGYFPVYNMPRNISWAWVLVTLAAAAALFVFGRDLVNWNDMAGLLSHLFGW
;
A
#
# COMPACT_ATOMS: atom_id res chain seq x y z
N MET A 1 -12.48 0.02 2.55
CA MET A 1 -11.84 -1.26 2.20
C MET A 1 -12.65 -1.96 1.11
N GLU A 2 -12.35 -3.19 0.71
CA GLU A 2 -13.14 -3.87 -0.34
C GLU A 2 -14.55 -4.22 0.14
N GLY A 3 -15.58 -3.94 -0.67
CA GLY A 3 -16.98 -4.25 -0.32
C GLY A 3 -17.63 -3.34 0.72
N TYR A 4 -16.93 -2.27 1.12
CA TYR A 4 -17.37 -1.27 2.09
C TYR A 4 -18.21 -0.14 1.49
N LEU A 5 -18.45 -0.16 0.18
CA LEU A 5 -19.33 0.79 -0.49
C LEU A 5 -20.41 -0.02 -1.20
N PRO A 6 -21.70 0.38 -1.15
CA PRO A 6 -22.73 -0.29 -1.92
C PRO A 6 -22.38 -0.29 -3.41
N LEU A 7 -22.80 -1.33 -4.15
CA LEU A 7 -22.46 -1.49 -5.57
C LEU A 7 -22.82 -0.25 -6.40
N GLU A 8 -23.95 0.39 -6.12
CA GLU A 8 -24.41 1.61 -6.77
C GLU A 8 -23.39 2.75 -6.64
N TRP A 9 -22.88 2.95 -5.42
CA TRP A 9 -21.87 3.96 -5.14
C TRP A 9 -20.52 3.61 -5.75
N CYS A 10 -20.12 2.34 -5.77
CA CYS A 10 -18.94 1.90 -6.51
C CYS A 10 -19.03 2.31 -7.99
N ILE A 11 -20.17 2.03 -8.64
CA ILE A 11 -20.41 2.41 -10.05
C ILE A 11 -20.34 3.93 -10.22
N ILE A 12 -21.00 4.71 -9.36
CA ILE A 12 -20.98 6.17 -9.41
C ILE A 12 -19.55 6.70 -9.31
N TRP A 13 -18.76 6.21 -8.35
CA TRP A 13 -17.38 6.67 -8.17
C TRP A 13 -16.48 6.28 -9.34
N PHE A 14 -16.69 5.11 -9.96
CA PHE A 14 -16.03 4.77 -11.22
C PHE A 14 -16.41 5.74 -12.35
N LEU A 15 -17.69 6.10 -12.49
CA LEU A 15 -18.14 7.07 -13.49
C LEU A 15 -17.53 8.46 -13.25
N VAL A 16 -17.39 8.88 -11.99
CA VAL A 16 -16.74 10.15 -11.63
C VAL A 16 -15.23 10.11 -11.91
N MET A 17 -14.57 8.98 -11.63
CA MET A 17 -13.13 8.81 -11.85
C MET A 17 -12.75 8.82 -13.33
N ILE A 18 -13.54 8.16 -14.19
CA ILE A 18 -13.21 7.90 -15.60
C ILE A 18 -12.82 9.17 -16.38
N PRO A 19 -13.54 10.30 -16.32
CA PRO A 19 -13.17 11.51 -17.06
C PRO A 19 -11.78 12.03 -16.70
N PHE A 20 -11.43 12.07 -15.42
CA PHE A 20 -10.12 12.58 -14.96
C PHE A 20 -8.99 11.67 -15.42
N VAL A 21 -9.15 10.36 -15.21
CA VAL A 21 -8.17 9.35 -15.65
C VAL A 21 -8.05 9.35 -17.17
N ALA A 22 -9.16 9.46 -17.91
CA ALA A 22 -9.14 9.48 -19.36
C ALA A 22 -8.42 10.72 -19.93
N VAL A 23 -8.66 11.90 -19.36
CA VAL A 23 -7.95 13.14 -19.74
C VAL A 23 -6.47 13.04 -19.37
N GLY A 24 -6.16 12.55 -18.17
CA GLY A 24 -4.79 12.31 -17.72
C GLY A 24 -4.05 11.33 -18.63
N ALA A 25 -4.68 10.20 -18.95
CA ALA A 25 -4.11 9.17 -19.80
C ALA A 25 -3.89 9.70 -21.22
N ARG A 26 -4.87 10.41 -21.80
CA ARG A 26 -4.70 11.05 -23.12
C ARG A 26 -3.55 12.05 -23.12
N LYS A 27 -3.40 12.86 -22.07
CA LYS A 27 -2.30 13.82 -21.94
C LYS A 27 -0.95 13.12 -21.83
N ILE A 28 -0.83 12.10 -20.98
CA ILE A 28 0.39 11.29 -20.85
C ILE A 28 0.73 10.60 -22.18
N ILE A 29 -0.25 9.98 -22.84
CA ILE A 29 -0.08 9.31 -24.14
C ILE A 29 0.39 10.32 -25.19
N ARG A 30 -0.22 11.52 -25.23
CA ARG A 30 0.16 12.57 -26.16
C ARG A 30 1.59 13.03 -25.92
N ILE A 31 1.95 13.31 -24.67
CA ILE A 31 3.32 13.68 -24.28
C ILE A 31 4.31 12.61 -24.71
N ILE A 32 4.04 11.34 -24.44
CA ILE A 32 4.92 10.22 -24.82
C ILE A 32 5.02 10.04 -26.34
N ARG A 33 3.98 10.37 -27.10
CA ARG A 33 4.00 10.29 -28.57
C ARG A 33 4.75 11.44 -29.21
N GLU A 34 4.58 12.65 -28.68
CA GLU A 34 5.29 13.85 -29.16
C GLU A 34 6.76 13.83 -28.72
N HIS A 35 7.02 13.33 -27.51
CA HIS A 35 8.34 13.23 -26.87
C HIS A 35 8.58 11.82 -26.30
N PRO A 36 8.93 10.83 -27.13
CA PRO A 36 9.21 9.45 -26.71
C PRO A 36 10.22 9.33 -25.56
N GLU A 37 11.16 10.27 -25.50
CA GLU A 37 12.15 10.43 -24.46
C GLU A 37 11.56 10.62 -23.05
N GLN A 38 10.47 11.38 -22.94
CA GLN A 38 9.84 11.72 -21.64
C GLN A 38 9.20 10.51 -20.95
N LYS A 39 9.05 9.38 -21.67
CA LYS A 39 8.56 8.13 -21.09
C LYS A 39 9.41 7.66 -19.92
N MET A 40 10.73 7.79 -20.02
CA MET A 40 11.63 7.37 -18.93
C MET A 40 11.40 8.20 -17.68
N THR A 41 11.26 9.51 -17.84
CA THR A 41 10.96 10.44 -16.76
C THR A 41 9.64 10.09 -16.10
N VAL A 42 8.55 9.95 -16.87
CA VAL A 42 7.23 9.58 -16.32
C VAL A 42 7.28 8.25 -15.55
N ALA A 43 7.96 7.24 -16.08
CA ALA A 43 8.06 5.94 -15.45
C ALA A 43 8.92 5.95 -14.17
N LEU A 44 10.07 6.63 -14.16
CA LEU A 44 10.93 6.75 -12.98
C LEU A 44 10.28 7.59 -11.88
N SER A 45 9.52 8.61 -12.26
CA SER A 45 8.68 9.39 -11.36
C SER A 45 7.58 8.55 -10.73
N GLY A 46 6.85 7.77 -11.54
CA GLY A 46 5.84 6.83 -11.04
C GLY A 46 6.43 5.74 -10.13
N ALA A 47 7.59 5.20 -10.48
CA ALA A 47 8.33 4.24 -9.66
C ALA A 47 8.76 4.83 -8.32
N PHE A 48 9.24 6.08 -8.32
CA PHE A 48 9.61 6.77 -7.10
C PHE A 48 8.39 7.04 -6.20
N ILE A 49 7.27 7.51 -6.76
CA ILE A 49 6.03 7.74 -6.00
C ILE A 49 5.52 6.42 -5.41
N PHE A 50 5.49 5.36 -6.21
CA PHE A 50 5.10 4.02 -5.76
C PHE A 50 6.02 3.53 -4.63
N LEU A 51 7.34 3.61 -4.82
CA LEU A 51 8.32 3.25 -3.78
C LEU A 51 8.07 4.06 -2.50
N LEU A 52 7.87 5.37 -2.61
CA LEU A 52 7.63 6.25 -1.47
C LEU A 52 6.36 5.84 -0.73
N SER A 53 5.26 5.56 -1.45
CA SER A 53 4.01 5.06 -0.85
C SER A 53 4.15 3.68 -0.19
N SER A 54 5.12 2.87 -0.61
CA SER A 54 5.39 1.56 0.00
C SER A 54 6.22 1.65 1.30
N LEU A 55 6.81 2.81 1.62
CA LEU A 55 7.60 2.99 2.83
C LEU A 55 6.67 3.16 4.04
N LYS A 56 6.64 2.19 4.95
CA LYS A 56 5.91 2.28 6.22
C LYS A 56 6.59 3.33 7.12
N LEU A 57 5.95 4.48 7.35
CA LEU A 57 6.42 5.50 8.28
C LEU A 57 5.73 5.33 9.65
N PRO A 58 6.43 5.59 10.77
CA PRO A 58 5.80 5.53 12.08
C PRO A 58 4.79 6.68 12.24
N SER A 59 3.51 6.34 12.40
CA SER A 59 2.44 7.29 12.71
C SER A 59 2.33 7.53 14.22
N ALA A 60 1.92 8.74 14.61
CA ALA A 60 1.85 9.17 16.00
C ALA A 60 0.72 8.49 16.80
N THR A 61 -0.24 7.86 16.12
CA THR A 61 -1.39 7.18 16.72
C THR A 61 -1.25 5.67 16.75
N GLY A 62 -0.10 5.12 16.36
CA GLY A 62 0.03 3.67 16.27
C GLY A 62 -0.87 3.12 15.15
N SER A 63 -0.66 3.58 13.92
CA SER A 63 -1.23 2.97 12.71
C SER A 63 -0.12 2.86 11.65
N SER A 64 -0.22 1.90 10.72
CA SER A 64 0.75 1.73 9.64
C SER A 64 0.39 2.70 8.51
N SER A 65 0.80 3.95 8.68
CA SER A 65 0.49 4.99 7.70
C SER A 65 1.53 5.03 6.60
N HIS A 66 1.05 4.92 5.36
CA HIS A 66 1.83 5.06 4.16
C HIS A 66 1.81 6.54 3.72
N PRO A 67 2.97 7.19 3.50
CA PRO A 67 2.97 8.52 2.94
C PRO A 67 2.35 8.47 1.54
N THR A 68 1.30 9.26 1.30
CA THR A 68 0.52 9.16 0.06
C THR A 68 1.27 9.74 -1.14
N GLY A 69 2.22 10.65 -0.91
CA GLY A 69 3.01 11.31 -1.96
C GLY A 69 2.22 12.31 -2.81
N THR A 70 0.97 12.57 -2.43
CA THR A 70 -0.01 13.31 -3.23
C THR A 70 0.42 14.76 -3.47
N GLY A 71 0.88 15.44 -2.42
CA GLY A 71 1.36 16.82 -2.50
C GLY A 71 2.57 17.00 -3.42
N LEU A 72 3.54 16.09 -3.34
CA LEU A 72 4.71 16.15 -4.21
C LEU A 72 4.35 15.83 -5.66
N ALA A 73 3.58 14.77 -5.87
CA ALA A 73 3.20 14.32 -7.20
C ALA A 73 2.46 15.43 -7.96
N VAL A 74 1.56 16.15 -7.28
CA VAL A 74 0.77 17.17 -7.97
C VAL A 74 1.57 18.41 -8.33
N VAL A 75 2.50 18.84 -7.47
CA VAL A 75 3.37 19.99 -7.77
C VAL A 75 4.28 19.71 -8.97
N LEU A 76 4.77 18.46 -9.10
CA LEU A 76 5.68 18.08 -10.19
C LEU A 76 4.97 17.74 -11.50
N TYR A 77 3.81 17.06 -11.44
CA TYR A 77 3.18 16.47 -12.64
C TYR A 77 1.76 17.00 -12.92
N GLY A 78 1.17 17.73 -11.97
CA GLY A 78 -0.19 18.26 -12.05
C GLY A 78 -1.28 17.20 -11.81
N VAL A 79 -2.50 17.69 -11.61
CA VAL A 79 -3.68 16.87 -11.22
C VAL A 79 -3.97 15.74 -12.21
N CYS A 80 -3.93 16.02 -13.52
CA CYS A 80 -4.29 15.00 -14.51
C CYS A 80 -3.32 13.81 -14.49
N ALA A 81 -2.02 14.06 -14.31
CA ALA A 81 -1.04 12.98 -14.19
C ALA A 81 -1.22 12.22 -12.86
N CYS A 82 -1.50 12.93 -11.77
CA CYS A 82 -1.80 12.32 -10.47
C CYS A 82 -2.97 11.35 -10.54
N SER A 83 -4.04 11.64 -11.29
CA SER A 83 -5.17 10.71 -11.41
C SER A 83 -4.77 9.35 -12.02
N VAL A 84 -3.89 9.36 -13.02
CA VAL A 84 -3.40 8.13 -13.67
C VAL A 84 -2.40 7.40 -12.77
N LEU A 85 -1.47 8.15 -12.17
CA LEU A 85 -0.47 7.58 -11.28
C LEU A 85 -1.11 6.99 -10.02
N SER A 86 -2.09 7.68 -9.44
CA SER A 86 -2.87 7.21 -8.29
C SER A 86 -3.65 5.94 -8.63
N LEU A 87 -4.31 5.88 -9.81
CA LEU A 87 -4.95 4.64 -10.26
C LEU A 87 -3.96 3.47 -10.34
N ILE A 88 -2.79 3.70 -10.94
CA ILE A 88 -1.75 2.66 -11.05
C ILE A 88 -1.27 2.21 -9.65
N VAL A 89 -0.99 3.17 -8.77
CA VAL A 89 -0.52 2.90 -7.40
C VAL A 89 -1.59 2.16 -6.59
N LEU A 90 -2.84 2.60 -6.62
CA LEU A 90 -3.96 1.97 -5.90
C LEU A 90 -4.25 0.56 -6.43
N VAL A 91 -4.13 0.32 -7.74
CA VAL A 91 -4.21 -1.03 -8.31
C VAL A 91 -3.09 -1.90 -7.75
N PHE A 92 -1.85 -1.40 -7.69
CA PHE A 92 -0.76 -2.17 -7.09
C PHE A 92 -0.94 -2.37 -5.58
N GLN A 93 -1.47 -1.40 -4.84
CA GLN A 93 -1.75 -1.55 -3.41
C GLN A 93 -2.82 -2.61 -3.16
N ALA A 94 -3.91 -2.59 -3.93
CA ALA A 94 -4.97 -3.59 -3.85
C ALA A 94 -4.48 -5.00 -4.25
N LEU A 95 -3.64 -5.10 -5.29
CA LEU A 95 -3.16 -6.39 -5.80
C LEU A 95 -1.99 -6.97 -5.01
N LEU A 96 -1.04 -6.16 -4.55
CA LEU A 96 0.24 -6.63 -4.00
C LEU A 96 0.35 -6.47 -2.47
N LEU A 97 -0.37 -5.52 -1.88
CA LEU A 97 -0.23 -5.18 -0.45
C LEU A 97 -1.48 -5.49 0.36
N ALA A 98 -2.49 -6.13 -0.25
CA ALA A 98 -3.80 -6.36 0.35
C ALA A 98 -4.43 -5.09 0.96
N HIS A 99 -4.07 -3.91 0.43
CA HIS A 99 -4.46 -2.63 1.01
C HIS A 99 -5.32 -1.85 0.02
N GLY A 100 -6.53 -1.48 0.45
CA GLY A 100 -7.56 -0.87 -0.41
C GLY A 100 -8.55 -1.89 -0.97
N GLY A 101 -9.20 -1.57 -2.09
CA GLY A 101 -10.19 -2.43 -2.72
C GLY A 101 -10.31 -2.18 -4.22
N LEU A 102 -10.65 -3.22 -4.99
CA LEU A 102 -10.94 -3.11 -6.42
C LEU A 102 -12.30 -2.48 -6.68
N THR A 103 -13.34 -2.84 -5.91
CA THR A 103 -14.66 -2.20 -5.98
C THR A 103 -14.60 -0.74 -5.53
N THR A 104 -13.80 -0.45 -4.49
CA THR A 104 -13.65 0.91 -3.96
C THR A 104 -12.56 1.72 -4.66
N LEU A 105 -11.88 1.14 -5.66
CA LEU A 105 -10.83 1.78 -6.45
C LEU A 105 -11.27 3.11 -7.05
N GLY A 106 -12.50 3.18 -7.56
CA GLY A 106 -13.08 4.42 -8.09
C GLY A 106 -13.13 5.53 -7.04
N ALA A 107 -13.64 5.21 -5.85
CA ALA A 107 -13.78 6.16 -4.75
C ALA A 107 -12.39 6.64 -4.25
N ASN A 108 -11.48 5.71 -4.03
CA ASN A 108 -10.11 5.97 -3.58
C ASN A 108 -9.32 6.80 -4.60
N CYS A 109 -9.49 6.53 -5.90
CA CYS A 109 -8.82 7.29 -6.95
C CYS A 109 -9.39 8.72 -7.07
N VAL A 110 -10.67 8.94 -6.78
CA VAL A 110 -11.25 10.30 -6.77
C VAL A 110 -10.71 11.09 -5.57
N SER A 111 -10.69 10.52 -4.37
CA SER A 111 -10.17 11.22 -3.18
C SER A 111 -8.67 11.51 -3.32
N MET A 112 -7.84 10.49 -3.51
CA MET A 112 -6.38 10.58 -3.51
C MET A 112 -5.79 11.06 -4.86
N GLY A 113 -6.42 10.70 -5.98
CA GLY A 113 -5.90 10.99 -7.33
C GLY A 113 -6.45 12.26 -7.97
N VAL A 114 -7.54 12.83 -7.44
CA VAL A 114 -8.21 14.00 -8.02
C VAL A 114 -8.40 15.11 -6.98
N VAL A 115 -9.19 14.87 -5.93
CA VAL A 115 -9.61 15.92 -4.99
C VAL A 115 -8.43 16.43 -4.16
N GLY A 116 -7.67 15.53 -3.53
CA GLY A 116 -6.44 15.88 -2.81
C GLY A 116 -5.47 16.69 -3.68
N PRO A 117 -5.09 16.20 -4.88
CA PRO A 117 -4.26 16.93 -5.84
C PRO A 117 -4.79 18.32 -6.22
N ILE A 118 -6.09 18.48 -6.47
CA ILE A 118 -6.69 19.79 -6.80
C ILE A 118 -6.45 20.78 -5.68
N VAL A 119 -6.73 20.38 -4.44
CA VAL A 119 -6.57 21.24 -3.27
C VAL A 119 -5.09 21.51 -2.98
N GLY A 120 -4.22 20.50 -3.10
CA GLY A 120 -2.78 20.67 -3.01
C GLY A 120 -2.24 21.69 -4.01
N MET A 121 -2.69 21.65 -5.26
CA MET A 121 -2.31 22.62 -6.29
C MET A 121 -2.84 24.02 -6.01
N PHE A 122 -4.05 24.13 -5.48
CA PHE A 122 -4.60 25.41 -5.06
C PHE A 122 -3.73 26.05 -3.98
N PHE A 123 -3.38 25.30 -2.93
CA PHE A 123 -2.53 25.82 -1.86
C PHE A 123 -1.10 26.10 -2.34
N TRP A 124 -0.53 25.25 -3.20
CA TRP A 124 0.73 25.55 -3.86
C TRP A 124 0.66 26.91 -4.57
N ALA A 125 -0.32 27.11 -5.47
CA ALA A 125 -0.47 28.36 -6.20
C ALA A 125 -0.71 29.57 -5.28
N LEU A 126 -1.51 29.40 -4.22
CA LEU A 126 -1.80 30.43 -3.23
C LEU A 126 -0.53 30.89 -2.50
N PHE A 127 0.25 29.97 -1.95
CA PHE A 127 1.48 30.30 -1.21
C PHE A 127 2.57 30.85 -2.14
N ARG A 128 2.65 30.35 -3.38
CA ARG A 128 3.56 30.91 -4.40
C ARG A 128 3.16 32.33 -4.80
N LYS A 129 1.85 32.63 -4.91
CA LYS A 129 1.33 33.99 -5.16
C LYS A 129 1.73 34.97 -4.05
N PHE A 130 1.75 34.53 -2.79
CA PHE A 130 2.24 35.32 -1.65
C PHE A 130 3.76 35.28 -1.46
N ARG A 131 4.53 34.83 -2.47
CA ARG A 131 6.00 34.76 -2.47
C ARG A 131 6.59 33.94 -1.32
N ALA A 132 5.84 32.95 -0.83
CA ALA A 132 6.38 31.96 0.11
C ALA A 132 7.48 31.13 -0.57
N SER A 133 8.44 30.64 0.21
CA SER A 133 9.49 29.78 -0.34
C SER A 133 8.93 28.45 -0.82
N VAL A 134 9.61 27.82 -1.78
CA VAL A 134 9.21 26.52 -2.35
C VAL A 134 8.99 25.45 -1.26
N PRO A 135 9.87 25.30 -0.25
CA PRO A 135 9.64 24.35 0.83
C PRO A 135 8.38 24.61 1.66
N VAL A 136 8.05 25.89 1.94
CA VAL A 136 6.85 26.26 2.68
C VAL A 136 5.61 26.02 1.82
N SER A 137 5.68 26.35 0.53
CA SER A 137 4.59 26.08 -0.41
C SER A 137 4.34 24.57 -0.56
N MET A 138 5.41 23.78 -0.59
CA MET A 138 5.34 22.31 -0.64
C MET A 138 4.74 21.72 0.64
N PHE A 139 5.12 22.25 1.82
CA PHE A 139 4.52 21.85 3.10
C PHE A 139 3.00 21.94 3.04
N PHE A 140 2.47 23.11 2.66
CA PHE A 140 1.04 23.34 2.62
C PHE A 140 0.35 22.58 1.48
N ALA A 141 1.00 22.41 0.34
CA ALA A 141 0.48 21.60 -0.75
C ALA A 141 0.26 20.14 -0.32
N ALA A 142 1.24 19.52 0.35
CA ALA A 142 1.10 18.17 0.88
C ALA A 142 0.08 18.10 2.03
N PHE A 143 0.23 18.96 3.04
CA PHE A 143 -0.66 18.96 4.20
C PHE A 143 -2.15 19.06 3.82
N PHE A 144 -2.50 19.98 2.92
CA PHE A 144 -3.89 20.15 2.51
C PHE A 144 -4.35 19.13 1.46
N ALA A 145 -3.46 18.57 0.65
CA ALA A 145 -3.82 17.47 -0.25
C ALA A 145 -4.20 16.21 0.55
N ASP A 146 -3.41 15.88 1.57
CA ASP A 146 -3.65 14.72 2.43
C ASP A 146 -4.93 14.93 3.23
N LEU A 147 -5.05 16.07 3.91
CA LEU A 147 -6.24 16.38 4.70
C LEU A 147 -7.51 16.33 3.83
N MET A 148 -7.48 16.90 2.63
CA MET A 148 -8.64 16.89 1.74
C MET A 148 -8.98 15.48 1.25
N THR A 149 -8.00 14.61 1.06
CA THR A 149 -8.24 13.21 0.71
C THR A 149 -9.14 12.56 1.76
N TYR A 150 -8.82 12.72 3.04
CA TYR A 150 -9.60 12.15 4.14
C TYR A 150 -10.92 12.85 4.38
N VAL A 151 -10.99 14.18 4.25
CA VAL A 151 -12.28 14.89 4.28
C VAL A 151 -13.21 14.36 3.20
N PHE A 152 -12.70 14.15 1.99
CA PHE A 152 -13.51 13.63 0.90
C PHE A 152 -13.90 12.17 1.12
N THR A 153 -13.02 11.33 1.66
CA THR A 153 -13.35 9.95 2.06
C THR A 153 -14.46 9.93 3.12
N SER A 154 -14.42 10.82 4.13
CA SER A 154 -15.51 10.95 5.10
C SER A 154 -16.83 11.31 4.41
N VAL A 155 -16.82 12.24 3.45
CA VAL A 155 -18.02 12.57 2.65
C VAL A 155 -18.52 11.35 1.86
N GLN A 156 -17.62 10.58 1.24
CA GLN A 156 -17.97 9.37 0.48
C GLN A 156 -18.68 8.35 1.38
N LEU A 157 -18.18 8.14 2.60
CA LEU A 157 -18.76 7.22 3.56
C LEU A 157 -20.07 7.75 4.15
N THR A 158 -20.13 9.02 4.54
CA THR A 158 -21.35 9.66 5.06
C THR A 158 -22.49 9.55 4.06
N ILE A 159 -22.25 9.79 2.77
CA ILE A 159 -23.30 9.70 1.75
C ILE A 159 -23.87 8.28 1.62
N CYS A 160 -23.08 7.25 1.97
CA CYS A 160 -23.53 5.86 1.97
C CYS A 160 -24.16 5.44 3.29
N TYR A 161 -23.67 5.98 4.40
CA TYR A 161 -23.96 5.53 5.76
C TYR A 161 -24.30 6.74 6.64
N HIS A 162 -25.59 6.97 6.84
CA HIS A 162 -26.11 8.13 7.56
C HIS A 162 -27.44 7.83 8.27
N ALA A 163 -27.61 6.62 8.81
CA ALA A 163 -28.82 6.21 9.53
C ALA A 163 -29.17 7.17 10.69
N ASN A 164 -28.15 7.58 11.46
CA ASN A 164 -28.29 8.52 12.56
C ASN A 164 -28.35 10.00 12.12
N GLY A 165 -28.42 10.27 10.82
CA GLY A 165 -28.44 11.60 10.22
C GLY A 165 -27.11 12.02 9.60
N VAL A 166 -27.19 12.72 8.47
CA VAL A 166 -26.03 13.08 7.62
C VAL A 166 -24.96 13.87 8.38
N MET A 167 -25.36 14.84 9.19
CA MET A 167 -24.39 15.68 9.93
C MET A 167 -23.67 14.89 11.03
N GLN A 168 -24.39 13.98 11.69
CA GLN A 168 -23.82 13.15 12.75
C GLN A 168 -22.84 12.13 12.16
N ALA A 169 -23.27 11.38 11.14
CA ALA A 169 -22.38 10.44 10.46
C ALA A 169 -21.13 11.12 9.87
N PHE A 170 -21.27 12.34 9.32
CA PHE A 170 -20.12 13.13 8.87
C PHE A 170 -19.17 13.46 10.01
N ALA A 171 -19.71 13.90 11.16
CA ALA A 171 -18.90 14.18 12.34
C ALA A 171 -18.19 12.91 12.85
N ASP A 172 -18.87 11.76 12.85
CA ASP A 172 -18.31 10.48 13.32
C ASP A 172 -17.13 10.04 12.46
N PHE A 173 -17.29 10.00 11.12
CA PHE A 173 -16.19 9.67 10.20
C PHE A 173 -15.05 10.69 10.27
N MET A 174 -15.38 11.99 10.28
CA MET A 174 -14.38 13.06 10.32
C MET A 174 -13.57 13.04 11.61
N THR A 175 -14.19 12.89 12.76
CA THR A 175 -13.49 12.89 14.06
C THR A 175 -12.58 11.67 14.19
N THR A 176 -13.02 10.53 13.69
CA THR A 176 -12.25 9.29 13.67
C THR A 176 -11.01 9.37 12.80
N TYR A 177 -11.16 9.85 11.56
CA TYR A 177 -10.00 10.05 10.70
C TYR A 177 -9.13 11.22 11.19
N ALA A 178 -9.69 12.28 11.78
CA ALA A 178 -8.89 13.42 12.24
C ALA A 178 -7.79 13.04 13.23
N VAL A 179 -8.04 12.05 14.10
CA VAL A 179 -7.09 11.56 15.10
C VAL A 179 -5.80 11.05 14.45
N THR A 180 -5.91 10.25 13.40
CA THR A 180 -4.77 9.59 12.74
C THR A 180 -4.20 10.45 11.61
N GLN A 181 -5.08 11.12 10.86
CA GLN A 181 -4.72 11.73 9.58
C GLN A 181 -4.18 13.16 9.71
N ILE A 182 -4.58 13.93 10.73
CA ILE A 182 -3.99 15.27 10.96
C ILE A 182 -2.50 15.15 11.34
N PRO A 183 -2.08 14.29 12.29
CA PRO A 183 -0.67 14.07 12.57
C PRO A 183 0.12 13.59 11.34
N LEU A 184 -0.47 12.68 10.56
CA LEU A 184 0.15 12.15 9.35
C LEU A 184 0.40 13.25 8.32
N ALA A 185 -0.63 14.04 7.97
CA ALA A 185 -0.54 15.14 7.01
C ALA A 185 0.52 16.18 7.43
N LEU A 186 0.67 16.45 8.74
CA LEU A 186 1.72 17.34 9.25
C LEU A 186 3.12 16.75 9.05
N ILE A 187 3.30 15.46 9.36
CA ILE A 187 4.58 14.75 9.17
C ILE A 187 4.95 14.71 7.68
N GLU A 188 4.00 14.33 6.82
CA GLU A 188 4.16 14.25 5.37
C GLU A 188 4.49 15.63 4.79
N GLY A 189 3.79 16.69 5.23
CA GLY A 189 4.11 18.08 4.91
C GLY A 189 5.55 18.46 5.28
N ILE A 190 6.02 18.12 6.49
CA ILE A 190 7.42 18.39 6.90
C ILE A 190 8.41 17.64 6.02
N ILE A 191 8.16 16.36 5.75
CA ILE A 191 9.03 15.53 4.91
C ILE A 191 9.15 16.14 3.51
N PHE A 192 8.04 16.53 2.89
CA PHE A 192 8.07 17.13 1.56
C PHE A 192 8.62 18.56 1.55
N ALA A 193 8.49 19.33 2.62
CA ALA A 193 9.20 20.59 2.77
C ALA A 193 10.72 20.39 2.79
N MET A 194 11.20 19.40 3.53
CA MET A 194 12.62 19.05 3.59
C MET A 194 13.13 18.55 2.23
N PHE A 195 12.33 17.72 1.56
CA PHE A 195 12.61 17.24 0.21
C PHE A 195 12.70 18.40 -0.79
N ALA A 196 11.70 19.28 -0.81
CA ALA A 196 11.68 20.46 -1.69
C ALA A 196 12.86 21.40 -1.42
N ARG A 197 13.28 21.56 -0.16
CA ARG A 197 14.49 22.33 0.18
C ARG A 197 15.73 21.73 -0.48
N TYR A 198 15.86 20.41 -0.44
CA TYR A 198 17.00 19.75 -1.06
C TYR A 198 16.94 19.83 -2.58
N LEU A 199 15.75 19.69 -3.18
CA LEU A 199 15.56 19.85 -4.62
C LEU A 199 15.98 21.22 -5.11
N VAL A 200 15.51 22.28 -4.46
CA VAL A 200 15.94 23.65 -4.80
C VAL A 200 17.46 23.80 -4.74
N THR A 201 18.11 23.15 -3.77
CA THR A 201 19.56 23.26 -3.61
C THR A 201 20.33 22.45 -4.66
N SER A 202 19.78 21.33 -5.12
CA SER A 202 20.47 20.37 -6.00
C SER A 202 20.09 20.48 -7.48
N ARG A 203 18.88 20.95 -7.77
CA ARG A 203 18.29 21.13 -9.11
C ARG A 203 17.41 22.40 -9.12
N PRO A 204 18.01 23.60 -9.01
CA PRO A 204 17.26 24.86 -8.96
C PRO A 204 16.40 25.11 -10.21
N GLU A 205 16.79 24.53 -11.34
CA GLU A 205 16.10 24.60 -12.64
C GLU A 205 14.65 24.10 -12.59
N ILE A 206 14.31 23.17 -11.68
CA ILE A 206 12.95 22.61 -11.55
C ILE A 206 11.91 23.67 -11.19
N PHE A 207 12.28 24.64 -10.35
CA PHE A 207 11.35 25.64 -9.81
C PHE A 207 11.58 27.06 -10.34
N GLY A 208 12.70 27.31 -11.03
CA GLY A 208 12.92 28.47 -11.92
C GLY A 208 12.86 29.88 -11.30
N ASP A 209 12.75 30.04 -9.98
CA ASP A 209 12.35 31.32 -9.37
C ASP A 209 13.23 31.71 -8.17
N GLU A 210 13.59 33.00 -8.01
CA GLU A 210 14.45 33.48 -6.91
C GLU A 210 13.84 33.21 -5.51
N SER A 211 12.52 33.20 -5.43
CA SER A 211 11.77 32.85 -4.23
C SER A 211 11.94 31.37 -3.83
N ALA A 212 12.36 30.50 -4.76
CA ALA A 212 12.65 29.10 -4.50
C ALA A 212 13.86 28.94 -3.56
N GLN A 213 14.86 29.82 -3.68
CA GLN A 213 16.17 29.68 -3.03
C GLN A 213 16.20 30.13 -1.56
N LYS A 214 15.13 30.75 -1.04
CA LYS A 214 15.11 31.23 0.35
C LYS A 214 15.13 30.05 1.35
N PRO A 215 16.17 29.93 2.20
CA PRO A 215 16.24 28.85 3.18
C PRO A 215 15.13 29.00 4.22
N VAL A 216 14.46 27.89 4.52
CA VAL A 216 13.43 27.87 5.58
C VAL A 216 14.10 28.07 6.94
N SER A 217 13.56 29.01 7.72
CA SER A 217 14.02 29.25 9.09
C SER A 217 13.81 28.02 9.97
N LYS A 218 14.76 27.72 10.87
CA LYS A 218 14.59 26.68 11.89
C LYS A 218 13.33 26.90 12.74
N LYS A 219 12.90 28.16 12.90
CA LYS A 219 11.68 28.53 13.62
C LYS A 219 10.41 27.95 12.98
N PHE A 220 10.37 27.80 11.65
CA PHE A 220 9.24 27.21 10.95
C PHE A 220 9.06 25.73 11.33
N TYR A 221 10.11 24.92 11.19
CA TYR A 221 10.06 23.51 11.58
C TYR A 221 9.71 23.34 13.06
N MET A 222 10.28 24.19 13.92
CA MET A 222 9.98 24.18 15.36
C MET A 222 8.50 24.52 15.64
N ALA A 223 7.92 25.46 14.88
CA ALA A 223 6.50 25.77 14.97
C ALA A 223 5.64 24.59 14.48
N CYS A 224 5.98 23.94 13.35
CA CYS A 224 5.26 22.76 12.88
C CYS A 224 5.31 21.62 13.91
N PHE A 225 6.47 21.35 14.52
CA PHE A 225 6.58 20.34 15.58
C PHE A 225 5.79 20.73 16.85
N ALA A 226 5.75 22.02 17.20
CA ALA A 226 4.92 22.49 18.31
C ALA A 226 3.43 22.30 18.03
N VAL A 227 2.98 22.55 16.78
CA VAL A 227 1.61 22.29 16.35
C VAL A 227 1.31 20.79 16.41
N ILE A 228 2.18 19.92 15.89
CA ILE A 228 2.01 18.47 16.01
C ILE A 228 1.86 18.06 17.47
N ALA A 229 2.76 18.52 18.34
CA ALA A 229 2.70 18.20 19.77
C ALA A 229 1.39 18.67 20.41
N ALA A 230 0.93 19.89 20.08
CA ALA A 230 -0.34 20.40 20.56
C ALA A 230 -1.53 19.56 20.06
N VAL A 231 -1.54 19.19 18.78
CA VAL A 231 -2.58 18.31 18.21
C VAL A 231 -2.59 16.95 18.89
N LEU A 232 -1.42 16.34 19.13
CA LEU A 232 -1.33 15.06 19.84
C LEU A 232 -1.80 15.15 21.29
N VAL A 233 -1.50 16.25 21.99
CA VAL A 233 -2.02 16.49 23.34
C VAL A 233 -3.56 16.59 23.32
N VAL A 234 -4.13 17.29 22.34
CA VAL A 234 -5.59 17.38 22.17
C VAL A 234 -6.19 16.00 21.89
N ILE A 235 -5.59 15.21 21.00
CA ILE A 235 -6.03 13.84 20.70
C ILE A 235 -5.99 12.95 21.95
N LEU A 236 -4.88 12.98 22.70
CA LEU A 236 -4.73 12.19 23.92
C LEU A 236 -5.73 12.63 25.01
N ALA A 237 -5.96 13.93 25.15
CA ALA A 237 -6.94 14.45 26.11
C ALA A 237 -8.38 14.07 25.72
N TYR A 238 -8.71 14.15 24.42
CA TYR A 238 -10.00 13.69 23.89
C TYR A 238 -10.18 12.19 24.11
N GLY A 239 -9.15 11.39 23.82
CA GLY A 239 -9.20 9.95 24.01
C GLY A 239 -9.37 9.53 25.47
N ALA A 240 -8.68 10.21 26.39
CA ALA A 240 -8.85 9.99 27.83
C ALA A 240 -10.24 10.39 28.36
N ALA A 241 -10.89 11.38 27.75
CA ALA A 241 -12.21 11.84 28.16
C ALA A 241 -13.34 10.93 27.66
N ASN A 242 -13.18 10.32 26.47
CA ASN A 242 -14.25 9.59 25.79
C ASN A 242 -14.03 8.07 25.74
N GLY A 243 -12.98 7.54 26.38
CA GLY A 243 -12.70 6.09 26.38
C GLY A 243 -12.28 5.57 25.00
N PHE A 244 -11.44 6.33 24.29
CA PHE A 244 -11.00 5.99 22.93
C PHE A 244 -10.00 4.82 22.93
N GLU A 245 -10.30 3.77 22.18
CA GLU A 245 -9.36 2.69 21.90
C GLU A 245 -8.44 3.07 20.73
N PHE A 246 -7.13 2.89 20.93
CA PHE A 246 -6.15 3.12 19.86
C PHE A 246 -6.15 1.93 18.90
N ALA A 247 -6.70 2.13 17.71
CA ALA A 247 -6.72 1.13 16.63
C ALA A 247 -6.45 1.77 15.25
N GLY A 248 -6.28 0.94 14.22
CA GLY A 248 -6.10 1.39 12.85
C GLY A 248 -7.29 2.25 12.38
N SER A 249 -7.03 3.30 11.59
CA SER A 249 -8.12 4.17 11.09
C SER A 249 -9.13 3.42 10.23
N ASP A 250 -8.68 2.34 9.60
CA ASP A 250 -9.48 1.53 8.70
C ASP A 250 -10.44 0.63 9.53
N ASP A 251 -9.93 0.00 10.59
CA ASP A 251 -10.70 -0.80 11.55
C ASP A 251 -11.75 0.04 12.29
N VAL A 252 -11.36 1.20 12.85
CA VAL A 252 -12.30 2.07 13.57
C VAL A 252 -13.33 2.65 12.60
N GLY A 253 -12.94 2.92 11.35
CA GLY A 253 -13.87 3.34 10.31
C GLY A 253 -14.93 2.29 10.00
N SER A 254 -14.61 1.00 10.10
CA SER A 254 -15.57 -0.10 9.90
C SER A 254 -16.68 -0.13 10.96
N GLY A 255 -16.31 0.06 12.23
CA GLY A 255 -17.28 0.12 13.34
C GLY A 255 -18.28 1.27 13.16
N ILE A 256 -17.81 2.43 12.70
CA ILE A 256 -18.68 3.61 12.47
C ILE A 256 -19.65 3.39 11.31
N ILE A 257 -19.25 2.60 10.30
CA ILE A 257 -20.16 2.19 9.24
C ILE A 257 -21.28 1.33 9.82
N MET A 258 -20.97 0.37 10.69
CA MET A 258 -21.98 -0.45 11.37
C MET A 258 -22.92 0.39 12.24
N ASP A 259 -22.38 1.38 12.96
CA ASP A 259 -23.20 2.27 13.79
C ASP A 259 -24.11 3.19 12.96
N ASN A 260 -23.71 3.54 11.74
CA ASN A 260 -24.41 4.48 10.86
C ASN A 260 -25.15 3.80 9.69
N ALA A 261 -25.29 2.48 9.70
CA ALA A 261 -25.98 1.72 8.68
C ALA A 261 -26.99 0.75 9.33
N GLU A 262 -28.26 0.85 8.94
CA GLU A 262 -29.31 -0.04 9.46
C GLU A 262 -29.10 -1.49 9.02
N ASP A 263 -28.61 -1.70 7.78
CA ASP A 263 -28.37 -3.01 7.17
C ASP A 263 -27.01 -3.04 6.43
N PHE A 264 -25.89 -2.81 7.12
CA PHE A 264 -24.57 -2.92 6.48
C PHE A 264 -24.23 -4.39 6.19
N ILE A 265 -24.07 -4.71 4.90
CA ILE A 265 -23.57 -5.99 4.44
C ILE A 265 -22.33 -5.73 3.60
N GLN A 266 -21.18 -6.25 4.05
CA GLN A 266 -19.99 -6.31 3.22
C GLN A 266 -20.22 -7.35 2.12
N TRP A 267 -20.62 -6.87 0.94
CA TRP A 267 -21.10 -7.73 -0.15
C TRP A 267 -19.98 -8.35 -1.00
N THR A 268 -18.72 -7.95 -0.76
CA THR A 268 -17.55 -8.57 -1.41
C THR A 268 -16.31 -8.45 -0.52
N GLU A 269 -15.48 -9.49 -0.51
CA GLU A 269 -14.16 -9.47 0.12
C GLU A 269 -13.06 -9.12 -0.90
N GLY A 270 -11.90 -8.65 -0.42
CA GLY A 270 -10.71 -8.38 -1.24
C GLY A 270 -10.19 -9.60 -2.00
N ILE A 271 -9.28 -9.40 -2.95
CA ILE A 271 -8.53 -10.51 -3.59
C ILE A 271 -7.78 -11.38 -2.56
N TRP A 272 -7.52 -10.82 -1.38
CA TRP A 272 -6.87 -11.46 -0.25
C TRP A 272 -7.86 -12.00 0.82
N GLY A 273 -9.18 -11.92 0.59
CA GLY A 273 -10.22 -12.21 1.58
C GLY A 273 -10.46 -11.04 2.55
N SER A 274 -11.18 -11.27 3.66
CA SER A 274 -11.38 -10.37 4.82
C SER A 274 -10.11 -10.14 5.67
N TYR A 275 -8.95 -10.23 5.02
CA TYR A 275 -7.65 -10.30 5.67
C TYR A 275 -7.12 -8.90 6.00
N GLU A 276 -7.35 -8.47 7.23
CA GLU A 276 -6.68 -7.35 7.90
C GLU A 276 -5.72 -7.90 8.95
N LEU A 277 -4.60 -7.21 9.20
CA LEU A 277 -3.65 -7.61 10.24
C LEU A 277 -4.37 -7.63 11.61
N PRO A 278 -4.11 -8.59 12.51
CA PRO A 278 -4.82 -8.67 13.78
C PRO A 278 -4.57 -7.43 14.64
N GLY A 279 -5.65 -6.78 15.12
CA GLY A 279 -5.61 -5.54 15.92
C GLY A 279 -4.65 -5.57 17.12
N GLU A 280 -4.39 -6.73 17.73
CA GLU A 280 -3.43 -6.93 18.83
C GLU A 280 -1.95 -6.95 18.35
N THR A 281 -1.69 -7.50 17.16
CA THR A 281 -0.35 -7.55 16.53
C THR A 281 0.00 -6.22 15.90
N GLU A 282 -1.00 -5.59 15.29
CA GLU A 282 -1.02 -4.18 14.93
C GLU A 282 -0.70 -3.32 16.16
N SER A 283 -1.50 -3.41 17.24
CA SER A 283 -1.33 -2.66 18.49
C SER A 283 0.02 -2.89 19.19
N LEU A 284 0.60 -4.10 19.15
CA LEU A 284 1.94 -4.38 19.69
C LEU A 284 3.06 -3.78 18.82
N LEU A 285 2.93 -3.85 17.49
CA LEU A 285 3.85 -3.16 16.56
C LEU A 285 3.71 -1.64 16.69
N PHE A 286 2.51 -1.15 17.00
CA PHE A 286 2.18 0.24 17.24
C PHE A 286 2.65 0.76 18.59
N ALA A 287 2.54 -0.01 19.66
CA ALA A 287 3.11 0.31 20.97
C ALA A 287 4.64 0.36 20.91
N LEU A 288 5.28 -0.52 20.13
CA LEU A 288 6.73 -0.48 19.89
C LEU A 288 7.14 0.76 19.06
N GLN A 289 6.36 1.13 18.04
CA GLN A 289 6.59 2.31 17.20
C GLN A 289 6.33 3.64 17.95
N ALA A 290 5.28 3.68 18.79
CA ALA A 290 4.97 4.80 19.67
C ALA A 290 6.00 4.93 20.81
N ALA A 291 6.51 3.83 21.37
CA ALA A 291 7.62 3.84 22.32
C ALA A 291 8.91 4.39 21.67
N ILE A 292 9.21 4.03 20.43
CA ILE A 292 10.34 4.59 19.66
C ILE A 292 10.10 6.08 19.39
N GLY A 293 8.88 6.48 18.97
CA GLY A 293 8.50 7.88 18.75
C GLY A 293 8.56 8.74 20.03
N ALA A 294 8.09 8.22 21.16
CA ALA A 294 8.15 8.86 22.47
C ALA A 294 9.58 8.94 23.02
N VAL A 295 10.42 7.94 22.78
CA VAL A 295 11.87 7.98 23.06
C VAL A 295 12.55 9.06 22.21
N ILE A 296 12.17 9.20 20.94
CA ILE A 296 12.68 10.24 20.04
C ILE A 296 12.28 11.63 20.52
N ILE A 297 11.00 11.85 20.88
CA ILE A 297 10.48 13.13 21.37
C ILE A 297 11.04 13.48 22.76
N GLY A 298 11.08 12.52 23.69
CA GLY A 298 11.70 12.66 25.01
C GLY A 298 13.20 12.95 24.91
N PHE A 299 13.89 12.39 23.90
CA PHE A 299 15.29 12.69 23.60
C PHE A 299 15.49 14.13 23.07
N PHE A 300 14.56 14.70 22.30
CA PHE A 300 14.62 16.11 21.88
C PHE A 300 14.43 17.10 23.06
N ILE A 301 13.58 16.76 24.03
CA ILE A 301 13.40 17.52 25.27
C ILE A 301 14.65 17.42 26.14
N GLY A 302 15.21 16.21 26.28
CA GLY A 302 16.46 15.94 27.01
C GLY A 302 17.68 16.66 26.40
N ILE A 303 17.79 16.72 25.06
CA ILE A 303 18.85 17.47 24.35
C ILE A 303 18.71 18.97 24.56
N SER A 304 17.48 19.50 24.56
CA SER A 304 17.25 20.94 24.75
C SER A 304 17.61 21.39 26.17
N TYR A 305 17.42 20.50 27.15
CA TYR A 305 17.88 20.67 28.52
C TYR A 305 19.41 20.52 28.66
N ALA A 306 20.00 19.49 28.03
CA ALA A 306 21.44 19.26 28.04
C ALA A 306 22.22 20.37 27.30
N ARG A 307 21.68 20.94 26.23
CA ARG A 307 22.29 22.02 25.46
C ARG A 307 22.34 23.34 26.23
N LYS A 308 21.31 23.64 27.03
CA LYS A 308 21.35 24.76 28.00
C LYS A 308 22.39 24.55 29.11
N LYS A 309 22.71 23.29 29.44
CA LYS A 309 23.78 22.93 30.39
C LYS A 309 25.18 23.01 29.75
N PHE A 310 25.32 22.54 28.51
CA PHE A 310 26.57 22.62 27.74
C PHE A 310 26.95 24.06 27.35
N ASP A 311 25.98 24.91 27.01
CA ASP A 311 26.22 26.34 26.76
C ASP A 311 26.66 27.09 28.04
N LYS A 312 26.36 26.54 29.24
CA LYS A 312 26.86 27.05 30.53
C LYS A 312 28.24 26.53 30.91
N GLU A 313 28.63 25.32 30.48
CA GLU A 313 29.82 24.63 31.00
C GLU A 313 31.01 24.58 30.01
N GLY A 314 30.82 24.90 28.72
CA GLY A 314 31.89 25.02 27.72
C GLY A 314 32.58 23.69 27.34
N PRO A 315 33.20 23.58 26.14
CA PRO A 315 33.78 22.33 25.66
C PRO A 315 35.15 22.03 26.30
N ARG A 316 35.35 20.79 26.76
CA ARG A 316 36.68 20.26 27.16
C ARG A 316 37.36 19.58 25.97
N GLU A 317 38.65 19.83 25.78
CA GLU A 317 39.43 19.26 24.67
C GLU A 317 39.66 17.74 24.83
N PRO A 318 39.46 16.94 23.77
CA PRO A 318 39.81 15.53 23.78
C PRO A 318 41.26 15.29 23.32
N ARG A 319 41.98 14.41 24.04
CA ARG A 319 43.32 13.93 23.66
C ARG A 319 43.27 12.95 22.48
N PRO A 320 44.32 12.87 21.63
CA PRO A 320 44.31 12.01 20.45
C PRO A 320 44.50 10.52 20.82
N PRO A 321 43.86 9.59 20.08
CA PRO A 321 44.00 8.16 20.32
C PRO A 321 45.23 7.55 19.60
N GLU A 322 45.93 6.64 20.30
CA GLU A 322 47.01 5.81 19.75
C GLU A 322 46.48 4.74 18.78
N ILE A 323 47.14 4.61 17.62
CA ILE A 323 46.75 3.70 16.54
C ILE A 323 47.45 2.35 16.73
N ARG A 324 46.70 1.30 17.10
CA ARG A 324 47.14 -0.10 16.92
C ARG A 324 46.53 -0.69 15.64
N ARG A 325 47.38 -0.97 14.64
CA ARG A 325 47.01 -1.73 13.44
C ARG A 325 46.84 -3.21 13.81
N LYS A 326 45.63 -3.76 13.63
CA LYS A 326 45.43 -5.21 13.48
C LYS A 326 45.01 -5.51 12.05
N ALA A 327 45.65 -6.50 11.45
CA ALA A 327 45.40 -6.97 10.10
C ALA A 327 43.96 -7.49 9.97
N VAL A 328 43.29 -7.12 8.87
CA VAL A 328 41.94 -7.56 8.52
C VAL A 328 42.05 -8.95 7.87
N PRO A 329 41.38 -9.99 8.39
CA PRO A 329 41.36 -11.27 7.70
C PRO A 329 40.49 -11.19 6.44
N GLU A 330 40.95 -11.82 5.37
CA GLU A 330 40.28 -11.88 4.08
C GLU A 330 38.85 -12.41 4.21
N ALA A 331 37.89 -11.55 3.86
CA ALA A 331 36.49 -11.93 3.80
C ALA A 331 36.28 -12.90 2.63
N LYS A 332 36.02 -14.17 2.95
CA LYS A 332 35.37 -15.14 2.05
C LYS A 332 34.23 -14.43 1.32
N ARG A 333 34.28 -14.42 -0.03
CA ARG A 333 33.20 -13.94 -0.91
C ARG A 333 31.91 -14.69 -0.55
N ARG A 334 31.09 -14.12 0.34
CA ARG A 334 29.68 -14.50 0.52
C ARG A 334 28.89 -13.87 -0.62
N GLY A 335 28.01 -14.69 -1.20
CA GLY A 335 27.25 -14.42 -2.41
C GLY A 335 26.64 -13.02 -2.50
N SER A 336 26.66 -12.51 -3.71
CA SER A 336 26.06 -11.25 -4.15
C SER A 336 24.54 -11.23 -3.94
N SER A 337 24.04 -10.22 -3.25
CA SER A 337 22.88 -9.37 -3.60
C SER A 337 21.67 -9.92 -4.41
N SER A 338 21.27 -11.19 -4.31
CA SER A 338 20.18 -11.76 -5.12
C SER A 338 18.86 -12.06 -4.40
N ASP A 339 18.73 -11.82 -3.10
CA ASP A 339 17.57 -12.33 -2.33
C ASP A 339 16.24 -11.56 -2.53
N GLN A 340 16.20 -10.51 -3.36
CA GLN A 340 14.97 -9.69 -3.59
C GLN A 340 14.41 -9.78 -5.01
N VAL A 341 15.00 -10.60 -5.89
CA VAL A 341 14.53 -10.84 -7.27
C VAL A 341 13.77 -12.19 -7.38
N GLU A 342 13.48 -12.85 -6.25
CA GLU A 342 13.01 -14.25 -6.25
C GLU A 342 11.67 -14.49 -6.98
N MET A 343 10.67 -13.60 -6.85
CA MET A 343 9.32 -13.89 -7.37
C MET A 343 9.23 -13.76 -8.91
N ASP A 344 9.87 -12.74 -9.51
CA ASP A 344 9.86 -12.54 -10.96
C ASP A 344 10.82 -13.53 -11.64
N GLU A 345 11.98 -13.82 -11.04
CA GLU A 345 12.87 -14.92 -11.50
C GLU A 345 12.18 -16.28 -11.43
N LEU A 346 11.36 -16.52 -10.40
CA LEU A 346 10.54 -17.71 -10.30
C LEU A 346 9.52 -17.78 -11.44
N ALA A 347 8.88 -16.66 -11.77
CA ALA A 347 7.97 -16.58 -12.91
C ALA A 347 8.66 -16.85 -14.26
N TYR A 348 9.90 -16.38 -14.45
CA TYR A 348 10.70 -16.69 -15.65
C TYR A 348 11.18 -18.13 -15.71
N SER A 349 11.45 -18.75 -14.57
CA SER A 349 11.86 -20.16 -14.48
C SER A 349 10.68 -21.15 -14.44
N SER A 350 9.45 -20.62 -14.45
CA SER A 350 8.23 -21.42 -14.40
C SER A 350 8.04 -22.27 -15.66
N ARG A 351 7.58 -23.51 -15.48
CA ARG A 351 7.17 -24.39 -16.59
C ARG A 351 5.99 -23.86 -17.38
N MET A 352 5.21 -22.95 -16.79
CA MET A 352 4.05 -22.35 -17.42
C MET A 352 4.38 -21.05 -18.17
N VAL A 353 5.64 -20.59 -18.21
CA VAL A 353 6.01 -19.26 -18.75
C VAL A 353 5.51 -19.02 -20.18
N ASP A 354 5.52 -20.07 -21.03
CA ASP A 354 5.12 -20.02 -22.44
C ASP A 354 3.61 -20.11 -22.68
N TRP A 355 2.83 -20.42 -21.64
CA TRP A 355 1.37 -20.47 -21.75
C TRP A 355 0.79 -19.07 -21.96
N SER A 356 -0.43 -19.00 -22.50
CA SER A 356 -1.07 -17.71 -22.77
C SER A 356 -1.30 -16.93 -21.46
N PRO A 357 -0.69 -15.74 -21.28
CA PRO A 357 -0.81 -14.97 -20.04
C PRO A 357 -2.26 -14.53 -19.78
N LEU A 358 -2.98 -14.17 -20.86
CA LEU A 358 -4.39 -13.82 -20.79
C LEU A 358 -5.24 -15.04 -20.43
N GLY A 359 -4.92 -16.22 -20.98
CA GLY A 359 -5.59 -17.48 -20.63
C GLY A 359 -5.45 -17.83 -19.15
N LYS A 360 -4.22 -17.73 -18.60
CA LYS A 360 -3.98 -17.92 -17.15
C LYS A 360 -4.76 -16.93 -16.31
N LEU A 361 -4.68 -15.63 -16.65
CA LEU A 361 -5.38 -14.58 -15.92
C LEU A 361 -6.89 -14.83 -15.92
N PHE A 362 -7.46 -15.14 -17.08
CA PHE A 362 -8.89 -15.45 -17.22
C PHE A 362 -9.28 -16.70 -16.41
N PHE A 363 -8.46 -17.75 -16.45
CA PHE A 363 -8.68 -18.97 -15.67
C PHE A 363 -8.65 -18.70 -14.16
N THR A 364 -7.60 -18.04 -13.67
CA THR A 364 -7.46 -17.69 -12.25
C THR A 364 -8.63 -16.82 -11.78
N LEU A 365 -8.99 -15.76 -12.52
CA LEU A 365 -10.10 -14.89 -12.16
C LEU A 365 -11.44 -15.61 -12.17
N ALA A 366 -11.70 -16.47 -13.17
CA ALA A 366 -12.95 -17.22 -13.23
C ALA A 366 -13.13 -18.17 -12.03
N LEU A 367 -12.06 -18.87 -11.62
CA LEU A 367 -12.11 -19.75 -10.44
C LEU A 367 -12.29 -18.96 -9.13
N LEU A 368 -11.62 -17.81 -8.99
CA LEU A 368 -11.82 -16.94 -7.83
C LEU A 368 -13.27 -16.47 -7.74
N VAL A 369 -13.85 -16.00 -8.84
CA VAL A 369 -15.25 -15.54 -8.88
C VAL A 369 -16.22 -16.66 -8.51
N VAL A 370 -16.03 -17.88 -9.02
CA VAL A 370 -16.88 -19.02 -8.65
C VAL A 370 -16.73 -19.40 -7.17
N GLY A 371 -15.51 -19.38 -6.64
CA GLY A 371 -15.24 -19.64 -5.22
C GLY A 371 -15.89 -18.63 -4.27
N LEU A 372 -16.07 -17.38 -4.73
CA LEU A 372 -16.72 -16.30 -3.98
C LEU A 372 -18.25 -16.37 -4.06
N ILE A 373 -18.82 -16.70 -5.21
CA ILE A 373 -20.29 -16.74 -5.40
C ILE A 373 -20.92 -17.99 -4.78
N THR A 374 -20.16 -19.07 -4.62
CA THR A 374 -20.71 -20.34 -4.14
C THR A 374 -20.62 -20.46 -2.62
N ASP A 375 -21.73 -20.74 -1.95
CA ASP A 375 -21.80 -20.94 -0.50
C ASP A 375 -21.38 -22.34 -0.01
N SER A 376 -20.94 -23.22 -0.92
CA SER A 376 -20.49 -24.57 -0.57
C SER A 376 -19.00 -24.59 -0.22
N ILE A 377 -18.64 -25.17 0.93
CA ILE A 377 -17.24 -25.35 1.37
C ILE A 377 -16.40 -26.21 0.41
N VAL A 378 -17.06 -27.12 -0.33
CA VAL A 378 -16.39 -28.07 -1.24
C VAL A 378 -15.75 -27.34 -2.43
N VAL A 379 -16.37 -26.27 -2.91
CA VAL A 379 -15.88 -25.52 -4.07
C VAL A 379 -14.54 -24.83 -3.77
N PRO A 380 -14.39 -24.07 -2.68
CA PRO A 380 -13.10 -23.56 -2.22
C PRO A 380 -12.06 -24.66 -1.99
N MET A 381 -12.42 -25.81 -1.44
CA MET A 381 -11.47 -26.94 -1.25
C MET A 381 -10.93 -27.48 -2.59
N ILE A 382 -11.80 -27.70 -3.58
CA ILE A 382 -11.37 -28.13 -4.92
C ILE A 382 -10.49 -27.05 -5.56
N THR A 383 -10.90 -25.78 -5.41
CA THR A 383 -10.17 -24.63 -5.94
C THR A 383 -8.78 -24.51 -5.33
N PHE A 384 -8.65 -24.74 -4.02
CA PHE A 384 -7.37 -24.82 -3.30
C PHE A 384 -6.50 -25.96 -3.83
N CYS A 385 -7.05 -27.16 -4.05
CA CYS A 385 -6.32 -28.28 -4.64
C CYS A 385 -5.81 -27.95 -6.05
N ILE A 386 -6.62 -27.27 -6.87
CA ILE A 386 -6.21 -26.78 -8.19
C ILE A 386 -5.08 -25.75 -8.05
N GLY A 387 -5.23 -24.76 -7.17
CA GLY A 387 -4.23 -23.74 -6.89
C GLY A 387 -2.90 -24.32 -6.45
N LEU A 388 -2.91 -25.27 -5.51
CA LEU A 388 -1.73 -26.00 -5.05
C LEU A 388 -1.07 -26.79 -6.19
N ALA A 389 -1.85 -27.52 -6.99
CA ALA A 389 -1.32 -28.29 -8.11
C ALA A 389 -0.66 -27.39 -9.16
N LEU A 390 -1.28 -26.26 -9.50
CA LEU A 390 -0.74 -25.28 -10.42
C LEU A 390 0.51 -24.60 -9.86
N MET A 391 0.51 -24.24 -8.57
CA MET A 391 1.67 -23.66 -7.92
C MET A 391 2.84 -24.66 -7.91
N ALA A 392 2.60 -25.90 -7.50
CA ALA A 392 3.62 -26.95 -7.47
C ALA A 392 4.18 -27.24 -8.88
N TYR A 393 3.32 -27.22 -9.91
CA TYR A 393 3.74 -27.34 -11.30
C TYR A 393 4.56 -26.12 -11.76
N SER A 394 4.13 -24.90 -11.39
CA SER A 394 4.82 -23.65 -11.70
C SER A 394 6.24 -23.65 -11.16
N THR A 395 6.39 -23.97 -9.88
CA THR A 395 7.64 -23.86 -9.15
C THR A 395 8.51 -25.12 -9.23
N ASN A 396 8.15 -26.06 -10.11
CA ASN A 396 8.88 -27.32 -10.31
C ASN A 396 9.06 -28.11 -8.99
N MET A 397 8.00 -28.17 -8.19
CA MET A 397 7.95 -28.79 -6.86
C MET A 397 8.92 -28.19 -5.82
N LYS A 398 9.56 -27.06 -6.12
CA LYS A 398 10.43 -26.34 -5.18
C LYS A 398 9.65 -25.17 -4.61
N LEU A 399 9.55 -25.07 -3.29
CA LEU A 399 8.93 -23.93 -2.63
C LEU A 399 10.03 -23.00 -2.15
N PRO A 400 10.28 -21.86 -2.84
CA PRO A 400 11.25 -20.88 -2.36
C PRO A 400 10.78 -20.26 -1.04
N PRO A 401 11.70 -19.77 -0.19
CA PRO A 401 11.37 -19.19 1.10
C PRO A 401 10.35 -18.06 1.02
N VAL A 402 10.36 -17.26 -0.05
CA VAL A 402 9.39 -16.17 -0.26
C VAL A 402 7.95 -16.69 -0.38
N ILE A 403 7.72 -17.80 -1.08
CA ILE A 403 6.38 -18.40 -1.18
C ILE A 403 5.97 -19.00 0.17
N LEU A 404 6.90 -19.66 0.86
CA LEU A 404 6.62 -20.23 2.18
C LEU A 404 6.28 -19.15 3.20
N LEU A 405 6.98 -18.01 3.15
CA LEU A 405 6.70 -16.85 3.99
C LEU A 405 5.33 -16.26 3.67
N ALA A 406 4.99 -16.08 2.38
CA ALA A 406 3.69 -15.57 1.97
C ALA A 406 2.53 -16.49 2.39
N ILE A 407 2.70 -17.80 2.25
CA ILE A 407 1.71 -18.79 2.73
C ILE A 407 1.64 -18.78 4.26
N GLY A 408 2.78 -18.74 4.95
CA GLY A 408 2.85 -18.75 6.40
C GLY A 408 2.20 -17.50 7.02
N GLU A 409 2.45 -16.34 6.42
CA GLU A 409 1.77 -15.09 6.76
C GLU A 409 0.25 -15.25 6.57
N ALA A 410 -0.19 -15.64 5.36
CA ALA A 410 -1.60 -15.87 5.04
C ALA A 410 -2.27 -16.84 6.03
N VAL A 411 -1.64 -17.96 6.35
CA VAL A 411 -2.21 -18.95 7.28
C VAL A 411 -2.33 -18.39 8.69
N LEU A 412 -1.36 -17.60 9.15
CA LEU A 412 -1.38 -17.02 10.50
C LEU A 412 -2.59 -16.10 10.70
N ILE A 413 -2.80 -15.16 9.79
CA ILE A 413 -3.89 -14.20 9.93
C ILE A 413 -5.23 -14.86 9.59
N MET A 414 -5.30 -15.81 8.65
CA MET A 414 -6.52 -16.61 8.46
C MET A 414 -6.89 -17.38 9.74
N ALA A 415 -5.92 -17.96 10.45
CA ALA A 415 -6.18 -18.64 11.72
C ALA A 415 -6.74 -17.71 12.79
N ILE A 416 -6.28 -16.46 12.83
CA ILE A 416 -6.76 -15.45 13.77
C ILE A 416 -8.15 -14.94 13.37
N GLY A 417 -8.35 -14.57 12.11
CA GLY A 417 -9.64 -14.09 11.59
C GLY A 417 -10.74 -15.15 11.69
N CYS A 418 -10.47 -16.39 11.29
CA CYS A 418 -11.41 -17.49 11.42
C CYS A 418 -11.66 -17.87 12.89
N GLY A 419 -10.64 -17.74 13.74
CA GLY A 419 -10.78 -17.89 15.19
C GLY A 419 -11.74 -16.87 15.79
N LEU A 420 -11.63 -15.60 15.39
CA LEU A 420 -12.55 -14.53 15.81
C LEU A 420 -13.97 -14.77 15.31
N ILE A 421 -14.15 -15.10 14.03
CA ILE A 421 -15.47 -15.44 13.44
C ILE A 421 -16.13 -16.58 14.21
N SER A 422 -15.35 -17.61 14.58
CA SER A 422 -15.86 -18.73 15.36
C SER A 422 -16.36 -18.31 16.75
N ILE A 423 -15.72 -17.32 17.38
CA ILE A 423 -15.94 -16.89 18.77
C ILE A 423 -17.01 -15.80 18.90
N LEU A 424 -17.29 -15.06 17.83
CA LEU A 424 -18.27 -13.94 17.77
C LEU A 424 -19.58 -14.37 17.11
N GLY A 425 -20.10 -15.54 17.46
CA GLY A 425 -21.38 -16.04 16.96
C GLY A 425 -22.58 -15.25 17.49
N ASP A 426 -23.67 -15.30 16.73
CA ASP A 426 -24.91 -14.62 17.08
C ASP A 426 -25.56 -15.19 18.35
N HIS A 427 -25.84 -14.32 19.32
CA HIS A 427 -26.50 -14.64 20.59
C HIS A 427 -27.95 -15.10 20.44
N SER A 428 -28.54 -14.99 19.25
CA SER A 428 -29.90 -15.46 18.96
C SER A 428 -30.00 -16.99 18.80
N GLN A 429 -28.88 -17.69 18.60
CA GLN A 429 -28.81 -19.13 18.38
C GLN A 429 -28.22 -19.89 19.58
N GLU A 430 -28.46 -21.20 19.67
CA GLU A 430 -27.87 -22.01 20.74
C GLU A 430 -26.33 -22.07 20.62
N ALA A 431 -25.65 -21.74 21.73
CA ALA A 431 -24.20 -21.81 21.80
C ALA A 431 -23.70 -23.25 21.93
N LEU A 432 -22.76 -23.64 21.06
CA LEU A 432 -21.94 -24.85 21.22
C LEU A 432 -20.95 -24.69 22.37
N LEU A 433 -20.37 -23.50 22.50
CA LEU A 433 -19.44 -23.15 23.57
C LEU A 433 -19.64 -21.68 23.95
N SER A 434 -19.93 -21.43 25.21
CA SER A 434 -20.01 -20.07 25.76
C SER A 434 -19.09 -19.95 26.97
N GLY A 435 -18.28 -18.91 27.02
CA GLY A 435 -17.36 -18.69 28.13
C GLY A 435 -16.71 -17.32 28.09
N LYS A 436 -15.96 -17.00 29.14
CA LYS A 436 -15.13 -15.79 29.19
C LYS A 436 -13.67 -16.17 29.08
N ILE A 437 -12.97 -15.62 28.10
CA ILE A 437 -11.50 -15.64 28.07
C ILE A 437 -11.04 -14.23 28.42
N LEU A 438 -10.43 -14.08 29.60
CA LEU A 438 -10.02 -12.78 30.16
C LEU A 438 -11.21 -11.81 30.26
N TRP A 439 -11.29 -10.84 29.33
CA TRP A 439 -12.32 -9.81 29.21
C TRP A 439 -13.22 -9.98 27.97
N PHE A 440 -13.00 -11.01 27.15
CA PHE A 440 -13.80 -11.29 25.96
C PHE A 440 -14.90 -12.32 26.26
N ASP A 441 -16.12 -11.98 25.87
CA ASP A 441 -17.26 -12.90 25.82
C ASP A 441 -17.15 -13.76 24.56
N MET A 442 -16.92 -15.06 24.75
CA MET A 442 -16.88 -16.06 23.69
C MET A 442 -18.25 -16.69 23.55
N TYR A 443 -18.80 -16.62 22.34
CA TYR A 443 -20.08 -17.19 21.97
C TYR A 443 -19.96 -17.92 20.63
N MET A 444 -19.67 -19.22 20.69
CA MET A 444 -19.49 -20.04 19.48
C MET A 444 -20.79 -20.76 19.13
N THR A 445 -21.27 -20.57 17.90
CA THR A 445 -22.45 -21.24 17.34
C THR A 445 -22.05 -22.20 16.22
N GLN A 446 -22.95 -23.09 15.82
CA GLN A 446 -22.70 -24.01 14.70
C GLN A 446 -22.52 -23.24 13.39
N GLU A 447 -23.31 -22.19 13.20
CA GLU A 447 -23.22 -21.31 12.04
C GLU A 447 -21.90 -20.53 12.03
N SER A 448 -21.49 -19.93 13.16
CA SER A 448 -20.24 -19.18 13.23
C SER A 448 -19.02 -20.06 12.95
N LEU A 449 -19.04 -21.32 13.38
CA LEU A 449 -18.00 -22.30 13.08
C LEU A 449 -17.98 -22.71 11.60
N ASN A 450 -19.14 -22.96 11.00
CA ASN A 450 -19.25 -23.32 9.58
C ASN A 450 -18.81 -22.15 8.67
N GLN A 451 -19.19 -20.91 9.03
CA GLN A 451 -18.74 -19.70 8.34
C GLN A 451 -17.22 -19.50 8.46
N ALA A 452 -16.64 -19.70 9.65
CA ALA A 452 -15.20 -19.63 9.84
C ALA A 452 -14.45 -20.60 8.92
N TRP A 453 -14.93 -21.84 8.77
CA TRP A 453 -14.34 -22.82 7.85
C TRP A 453 -14.51 -22.45 6.38
N LEU A 454 -15.69 -21.95 5.99
CA LEU A 454 -15.94 -21.51 4.61
C LEU A 454 -14.98 -20.38 4.22
N VAL A 455 -14.84 -19.37 5.09
CA VAL A 455 -13.92 -18.24 4.89
C VAL A 455 -12.46 -18.73 4.84
N PHE A 456 -12.06 -19.62 5.76
CA PHE A 456 -10.72 -20.21 5.75
C PHE A 456 -10.37 -20.86 4.40
N PHE A 457 -11.25 -21.72 3.88
CA PHE A 457 -11.01 -22.41 2.62
C PHE A 457 -11.09 -21.49 1.41
N ARG A 458 -11.96 -20.47 1.41
CA ARG A 458 -12.00 -19.43 0.35
C ARG A 458 -10.70 -18.65 0.30
N ALA A 459 -10.22 -18.20 1.45
CA ALA A 459 -9.01 -17.40 1.55
C ALA A 459 -7.77 -18.20 1.14
N ILE A 460 -7.59 -19.44 1.64
CA ILE A 460 -6.42 -20.26 1.26
C ILE A 460 -6.46 -20.71 -0.21
N ALA A 461 -7.65 -20.95 -0.77
CA ALA A 461 -7.83 -21.20 -2.20
C ALA A 461 -7.44 -19.98 -3.04
N GLY A 462 -7.86 -18.79 -2.61
CA GLY A 462 -7.51 -17.54 -3.27
C GLY A 462 -6.02 -17.27 -3.28
N VAL A 463 -5.37 -17.40 -2.12
CA VAL A 463 -3.92 -17.21 -1.95
C VAL A 463 -3.14 -18.18 -2.83
N THR A 464 -3.46 -19.47 -2.81
CA THR A 464 -2.74 -20.47 -3.62
C THR A 464 -2.93 -20.26 -5.12
N LEU A 465 -4.13 -19.90 -5.57
CA LEU A 465 -4.40 -19.54 -6.97
C LEU A 465 -3.61 -18.31 -7.41
N MET A 466 -3.62 -17.24 -6.62
CA MET A 466 -2.90 -16.01 -6.93
C MET A 466 -1.39 -16.22 -6.91
N LEU A 467 -0.86 -16.97 -5.94
CA LEU A 467 0.55 -17.35 -5.91
C LEU A 467 0.94 -18.22 -7.12
N SER A 468 0.05 -19.11 -7.58
CA SER A 468 0.28 -19.89 -8.81
C SER A 468 0.35 -18.99 -10.05
N PHE A 469 -0.45 -17.93 -10.11
CA PHE A 469 -0.42 -16.95 -11.19
C PHE A 469 0.83 -16.07 -11.14
N ALA A 470 1.13 -15.51 -9.95
CA ALA A 470 2.30 -14.66 -9.73
C ALA A 470 3.61 -15.40 -9.98
N SER A 471 3.72 -16.65 -9.52
CA SER A 471 4.90 -17.49 -9.74
C SER A 471 5.02 -18.04 -11.17
N SER A 472 4.07 -17.79 -12.06
CA SER A 472 4.07 -18.34 -13.43
C SER A 472 4.02 -17.30 -14.53
N THR A 473 3.71 -16.05 -14.22
CA THR A 473 3.45 -15.01 -15.22
C THR A 473 4.32 -13.78 -14.94
N PRO A 474 5.45 -13.64 -15.66
CA PRO A 474 6.30 -12.46 -15.52
C PRO A 474 5.55 -11.17 -15.84
N ILE A 475 5.93 -10.06 -15.21
CA ILE A 475 5.27 -8.76 -15.42
C ILE A 475 5.25 -8.32 -16.89
N PRO A 476 6.29 -8.52 -17.71
CA PRO A 476 6.22 -8.18 -19.14
C PRO A 476 5.19 -9.01 -19.92
N HIS A 477 4.90 -10.24 -19.50
CA HIS A 477 3.87 -11.08 -20.11
C HIS A 477 2.46 -10.62 -19.70
N LEU A 478 2.27 -10.21 -18.44
CA LEU A 478 1.05 -9.57 -17.97
C LEU A 478 0.76 -8.28 -18.74
N ALA A 479 1.78 -7.45 -18.93
CA ALA A 479 1.69 -6.22 -19.71
C ALA A 479 1.22 -6.48 -21.16
N GLN A 480 1.70 -7.55 -21.80
CA GLN A 480 1.19 -7.93 -23.11
C GLN A 480 -0.26 -8.41 -23.08
N ALA A 481 -0.70 -9.10 -22.03
CA ALA A 481 -2.12 -9.43 -21.85
C ALA A 481 -2.96 -8.15 -21.80
N CYS A 482 -2.51 -7.13 -21.04
CA CYS A 482 -3.16 -5.83 -20.99
C CYS A 482 -3.26 -5.14 -22.36
N ARG A 483 -2.23 -5.23 -23.22
CA ARG A 483 -2.28 -4.71 -24.59
C ARG A 483 -3.36 -5.38 -25.43
N LYS A 484 -3.55 -6.70 -25.26
CA LYS A 484 -4.60 -7.46 -25.95
C LYS A 484 -6.00 -7.06 -25.47
N LEU A 485 -6.13 -6.61 -24.21
CA LEU A 485 -7.34 -6.02 -23.64
C LEU A 485 -7.60 -4.57 -24.10
N ARG A 486 -6.95 -4.11 -25.19
CA ARG A 486 -7.08 -2.76 -25.76
C ARG A 486 -6.52 -1.63 -24.91
N MET A 487 -5.71 -1.91 -23.88
CA MET A 487 -4.98 -0.84 -23.19
C MET A 487 -3.94 -0.20 -24.13
N PRO A 488 -3.81 1.14 -24.14
CA PRO A 488 -2.80 1.83 -24.94
C PRO A 488 -1.39 1.33 -24.63
N LYS A 489 -0.60 1.04 -25.68
CA LYS A 489 0.76 0.50 -25.55
C LYS A 489 1.67 1.40 -24.70
N GLU A 490 1.45 2.71 -24.75
CA GLU A 490 2.21 3.72 -24.02
C GLU A 490 2.03 3.57 -22.51
N ILE A 491 0.79 3.35 -22.04
CA ILE A 491 0.47 3.16 -20.61
C ILE A 491 1.05 1.84 -20.12
N VAL A 492 0.87 0.78 -20.89
CA VAL A 492 1.39 -0.55 -20.52
C VAL A 492 2.91 -0.51 -20.35
N GLU A 493 3.63 0.14 -21.27
CA GLU A 493 5.07 0.27 -21.16
C GLU A 493 5.49 1.10 -19.95
N VAL A 494 4.79 2.19 -19.64
CA VAL A 494 5.03 2.98 -18.42
C VAL A 494 4.87 2.10 -17.18
N VAL A 495 3.82 1.26 -17.10
CA VAL A 495 3.60 0.35 -15.96
C VAL A 495 4.74 -0.66 -15.82
N VAL A 496 5.20 -1.27 -16.92
CA VAL A 496 6.34 -2.20 -16.89
C VAL A 496 7.62 -1.51 -16.44
N LEU A 497 7.86 -0.28 -16.92
CA LEU A 497 9.01 0.51 -16.52
C LEU A 497 8.91 0.93 -15.04
N ILE A 498 7.72 1.34 -14.56
CA ILE A 498 7.47 1.65 -13.15
C ILE A 498 7.86 0.46 -12.28
N TYR A 499 7.37 -0.73 -12.62
CA TYR A 499 7.72 -1.98 -11.94
C TYR A 499 9.23 -2.20 -11.93
N ARG A 500 9.87 -2.19 -13.11
CA ARG A 500 11.32 -2.42 -13.25
C ARG A 500 12.14 -1.41 -12.44
N TYR A 501 11.77 -0.14 -12.50
CA TYR A 501 12.50 0.91 -11.83
C TYR A 501 12.21 0.95 -10.32
N ALA A 502 11.05 0.50 -9.86
CA ALA A 502 10.74 0.43 -8.42
C ALA A 502 11.76 -0.45 -7.68
N PHE A 503 12.06 -1.65 -8.21
CA PHE A 503 13.08 -2.53 -7.61
C PHE A 503 14.49 -1.95 -7.71
N LEU A 504 14.84 -1.34 -8.84
CA LEU A 504 16.13 -0.69 -9.00
C LEU A 504 16.33 0.46 -8.01
N LEU A 505 15.28 1.25 -7.77
CA LEU A 505 15.28 2.34 -6.80
C LEU A 505 15.32 1.78 -5.37
N LEU A 506 14.61 0.69 -5.08
CA LEU A 506 14.64 0.01 -3.79
C LEU A 506 16.05 -0.50 -3.47
N GLU A 507 16.69 -1.21 -4.40
CA GLU A 507 18.06 -1.71 -4.24
C GLU A 507 19.02 -0.54 -3.97
N ARG A 508 18.88 0.53 -4.75
CA ARG A 508 19.71 1.74 -4.60
C ARG A 508 19.49 2.40 -3.23
N MET A 509 18.25 2.48 -2.76
CA MET A 509 17.91 2.99 -1.45
C MET A 509 18.51 2.13 -0.34
N LEU A 510 18.42 0.80 -0.43
CA LEU A 510 19.01 -0.13 0.53
C LEU A 510 20.54 0.00 0.59
N VAL A 511 21.21 0.20 -0.55
CA VAL A 511 22.66 0.48 -0.60
C VAL A 511 22.98 1.79 0.13
N MET A 512 22.19 2.85 -0.08
CA MET A 512 22.35 4.11 0.65
C MET A 512 22.12 3.97 2.15
N LEU A 513 21.08 3.25 2.56
CA LEU A 513 20.78 2.98 3.96
C LEU A 513 21.89 2.13 4.62
N LYS A 514 22.49 1.19 3.90
CA LYS A 514 23.64 0.40 4.35
C LYS A 514 24.90 1.26 4.50
N ALA A 515 25.17 2.15 3.54
CA ALA A 515 26.26 3.12 3.64
C ALA A 515 26.07 4.08 4.82
N ALA A 516 24.83 4.53 5.07
CA ALA A 516 24.50 5.31 6.25
C ALA A 516 24.77 4.52 7.55
N LYS A 517 24.42 3.23 7.61
CA LYS A 517 24.75 2.35 8.74
C LYS A 517 26.24 2.34 9.05
N CYS A 518 27.07 2.14 8.01
CA CYS A 518 28.53 2.11 8.15
C CYS A 518 29.13 3.42 8.64
N ARG A 519 28.46 4.57 8.42
CA ARG A 519 28.90 5.90 8.86
C ARG A 519 28.30 6.32 10.21
N LEU A 520 27.74 5.38 10.98
CA LEU A 520 27.03 5.64 12.22
C LEU A 520 25.84 6.60 12.00
N GLY A 521 25.23 6.52 10.82
CA GLY A 521 24.05 7.27 10.42
C GLY A 521 22.82 6.92 11.25
N TYR A 522 22.82 5.77 11.94
CA TYR A 522 21.76 5.40 12.89
C TYR A 522 22.15 5.57 14.36
N ASN A 523 23.33 6.12 14.64
CA ASN A 523 23.74 6.45 16.00
C ASN A 523 23.10 7.77 16.41
N GLY A 524 21.88 7.65 16.93
CA GLY A 524 21.08 8.76 17.41
C GLY A 524 20.02 9.19 16.39
N PRO A 525 18.82 9.55 16.84
CA PRO A 525 17.65 9.72 15.99
C PRO A 525 17.75 10.87 14.98
N VAL A 526 18.54 11.92 15.27
CA VAL A 526 18.80 13.01 14.31
C VAL A 526 19.59 12.53 13.10
N ARG A 527 20.61 11.69 13.35
CA ARG A 527 21.38 11.09 12.26
C ARG A 527 20.51 10.09 11.52
N THR A 528 19.67 9.35 12.23
CA THR A 528 18.72 8.39 11.65
C THR A 528 17.77 9.06 10.67
N MET A 529 17.07 10.12 11.08
CA MET A 529 16.15 10.86 10.22
C MET A 529 16.86 11.55 9.06
N ARG A 530 18.04 12.14 9.29
CA ARG A 530 18.87 12.69 8.21
C ARG A 530 19.30 11.62 7.22
N SER A 531 19.59 10.41 7.69
CA SER A 531 19.98 9.27 6.85
C SER A 531 18.82 8.77 6.01
N TYR A 532 17.62 8.65 6.59
CA TYR A 532 16.40 8.29 5.85
C TYR A 532 16.01 9.36 4.83
N ALA A 533 15.96 10.63 5.24
CA ALA A 533 15.67 11.74 4.33
C ALA A 533 16.73 11.84 3.23
N GLY A 534 18.01 11.67 3.58
CA GLY A 534 19.11 11.65 2.62
C GLY A 534 19.03 10.47 1.64
N ALA A 535 18.61 9.29 2.10
CA ALA A 535 18.40 8.13 1.23
C ALA A 535 17.19 8.33 0.29
N MET A 536 16.07 8.85 0.79
CA MET A 536 14.89 9.16 -0.04
C MET A 536 15.23 10.18 -1.13
N VAL A 537 15.83 11.29 -0.72
CA VAL A 537 16.27 12.35 -1.62
C VAL A 537 17.33 11.84 -2.61
N GLY A 538 18.32 11.09 -2.13
CA GLY A 538 19.34 10.49 -2.99
C GLY A 538 18.74 9.52 -4.00
N THR A 539 17.65 8.83 -3.64
CA THR A 539 16.92 7.91 -4.52
C THR A 539 16.16 8.67 -5.58
N PHE A 540 15.52 9.79 -5.24
CA PHE A 540 14.90 10.68 -6.21
C PHE A 540 15.92 11.30 -7.18
N MET A 541 17.04 11.81 -6.66
CA MET A 541 18.09 12.39 -7.49
C MET A 541 18.67 11.34 -8.45
N PHE A 542 18.86 10.11 -7.96
CA PHE A 542 19.25 8.99 -8.79
C PHE A 542 18.18 8.63 -9.83
N SER A 543 16.88 8.69 -9.49
CA SER A 543 15.82 8.41 -10.46
C SER A 543 15.79 9.44 -11.59
N MET A 544 15.99 10.73 -11.29
CA MET A 544 16.08 11.79 -12.30
C MET A 544 17.32 11.63 -13.19
N GLU A 545 18.50 11.40 -12.61
CA GLU A 545 19.74 11.18 -13.37
C GLU A 545 19.67 9.91 -14.22
N LEU A 546 19.04 8.86 -13.68
CA LEU A 546 18.80 7.62 -14.42
C LEU A 546 17.81 7.84 -15.57
N ALA A 547 16.83 8.74 -15.44
CA ALA A 547 15.90 9.07 -16.52
C ALA A 547 16.65 9.72 -17.68
N GLU A 548 17.42 10.78 -17.41
CA GLU A 548 18.24 11.51 -18.39
C GLU A 548 19.27 10.57 -19.09
N LYS A 549 19.93 9.70 -18.32
CA LYS A 549 20.89 8.72 -18.86
C LYS A 549 20.21 7.63 -19.68
N SER A 550 19.06 7.13 -19.22
CA SER A 550 18.29 6.09 -19.94
C SER A 550 17.78 6.64 -21.25
N GLU A 551 17.27 7.87 -21.25
CA GLU A 551 16.86 8.60 -22.46
C GLU A 551 18.01 8.68 -23.48
N SER A 552 19.15 9.23 -23.07
CA SER A 552 20.33 9.34 -23.96
C SER A 552 20.77 7.98 -24.50
N SER A 553 20.76 6.95 -23.65
CA SER A 553 21.14 5.58 -24.03
C SER A 553 20.16 4.94 -25.01
N LEU A 554 18.87 5.23 -24.87
CA LEU A 554 17.82 4.74 -25.76
C LEU A 554 17.84 5.47 -27.10
N ALA A 555 18.11 6.77 -27.10
CA ALA A 555 18.31 7.54 -28.32
C ALA A 555 19.43 6.96 -29.19
N CYS A 556 20.56 6.57 -28.58
CA CYS A 556 21.67 5.87 -29.27
C CYS A 556 21.28 4.52 -29.89
N ARG A 557 20.19 3.89 -29.42
CA ARG A 557 19.66 2.62 -29.93
C ARG A 557 18.51 2.80 -30.91
N ASN A 558 18.29 4.02 -31.39
CA ASN A 558 17.18 4.38 -32.27
C ASN A 558 15.81 4.03 -31.66
N TYR A 559 15.62 4.38 -30.38
CA TYR A 559 14.36 4.14 -29.67
C TYR A 559 13.20 4.93 -30.29
N GLN A 560 12.22 4.21 -30.85
CA GLN A 560 11.04 4.79 -31.52
C GLN A 560 9.83 4.92 -30.57
N GLY A 561 10.07 5.01 -29.26
CA GLY A 561 8.97 5.07 -28.29
C GLY A 561 8.25 3.75 -28.06
N TYR A 562 8.90 2.60 -28.30
CA TYR A 562 8.43 1.29 -27.84
C TYR A 562 9.60 0.31 -27.65
N PHE A 563 9.43 -0.67 -26.76
CA PHE A 563 10.41 -1.74 -26.57
C PHE A 563 10.02 -2.97 -27.41
N PRO A 564 10.82 -3.38 -28.41
CA PRO A 564 10.53 -4.59 -29.16
C PRO A 564 10.68 -5.81 -28.24
N VAL A 565 9.63 -6.64 -28.17
CA VAL A 565 9.67 -7.92 -27.47
C VAL A 565 9.86 -9.02 -28.50
N TYR A 566 10.98 -9.73 -28.43
CA TYR A 566 11.36 -10.71 -29.43
C TYR A 566 10.60 -12.04 -29.27
N ASN A 567 10.35 -12.47 -28.03
CA ASN A 567 9.59 -13.68 -27.73
C ASN A 567 8.18 -13.30 -27.27
N MET A 568 7.22 -13.35 -28.19
CA MET A 568 5.82 -13.11 -27.86
C MET A 568 5.20 -14.36 -27.22
N PRO A 569 4.67 -14.29 -25.99
CA PRO A 569 3.86 -15.36 -25.42
C PRO A 569 2.66 -15.73 -26.28
N ARG A 570 2.25 -17.00 -26.20
CA ARG A 570 1.17 -17.56 -27.01
C ARG A 570 -0.13 -16.78 -26.87
N ASN A 571 -0.85 -16.63 -27.98
CA ASN A 571 -2.19 -16.06 -27.98
C ASN A 571 -3.18 -16.97 -27.26
N ILE A 572 -4.27 -16.37 -26.76
CA ILE A 572 -5.37 -17.14 -26.18
C ILE A 572 -6.03 -17.95 -27.30
N SER A 573 -6.23 -19.24 -27.06
CA SER A 573 -6.95 -20.12 -27.98
C SER A 573 -8.39 -20.29 -27.51
N TRP A 574 -9.30 -20.67 -28.40
CA TRP A 574 -10.68 -21.02 -28.01
C TRP A 574 -10.73 -22.17 -26.99
N ALA A 575 -9.75 -23.07 -27.02
CA ALA A 575 -9.60 -24.12 -26.02
C ALA A 575 -9.44 -23.54 -24.59
N TRP A 576 -8.67 -22.46 -24.42
CA TRP A 576 -8.55 -21.79 -23.12
C TRP A 576 -9.89 -21.27 -22.62
N VAL A 577 -10.63 -20.57 -23.49
CA VAL A 577 -11.94 -20.02 -23.12
C VAL A 577 -12.92 -21.13 -22.74
N LEU A 578 -12.98 -22.20 -23.54
CA LEU A 578 -13.86 -23.33 -23.29
C LEU A 578 -13.49 -24.10 -22.01
N VAL A 579 -12.21 -24.37 -21.78
CA VAL A 579 -11.75 -25.06 -20.56
C VAL A 579 -12.04 -24.23 -19.32
N THR A 580 -11.77 -22.92 -19.36
CA THR A 580 -12.07 -22.02 -18.24
C THR A 580 -13.56 -21.97 -17.95
N LEU A 581 -14.40 -21.76 -18.97
CA LEU A 581 -15.86 -21.68 -18.79
C LEU A 581 -16.44 -23.02 -18.33
N ALA A 582 -15.94 -24.14 -18.87
CA ALA A 582 -16.38 -25.48 -18.45
C ALA A 582 -15.98 -25.77 -17.00
N ALA A 583 -14.75 -25.44 -16.59
CA ALA A 583 -14.30 -25.61 -15.22
C ALA A 583 -15.11 -24.73 -14.24
N ALA A 584 -15.33 -23.46 -14.59
CA ALA A 584 -16.11 -22.53 -13.80
C ALA A 584 -17.58 -22.99 -13.67
N ALA A 585 -18.21 -23.38 -14.79
CA ALA A 585 -19.58 -23.89 -14.79
C ALA A 585 -19.71 -25.20 -14.02
N ALA A 586 -18.76 -26.13 -14.17
CA ALA A 586 -18.75 -27.38 -13.43
C ALA A 586 -18.65 -27.14 -11.92
N LEU A 587 -17.73 -26.27 -11.48
CA LEU A 587 -17.61 -25.91 -10.06
C LEU A 587 -18.85 -25.19 -9.53
N PHE A 588 -19.44 -24.29 -10.32
CA PHE A 588 -20.66 -23.57 -9.92
C PHE A 588 -21.87 -24.51 -9.78
N VAL A 589 -22.09 -25.41 -10.75
CA VAL A 589 -23.18 -26.40 -10.68
C VAL A 589 -22.94 -27.37 -9.54
N PHE A 590 -21.72 -27.89 -9.41
CA PHE A 590 -21.35 -28.81 -8.34
C PHE A 590 -21.53 -28.16 -6.95
N GLY A 591 -21.16 -26.89 -6.82
CA GLY A 591 -21.36 -26.10 -5.61
C GLY A 591 -22.83 -25.85 -5.27
N ARG A 592 -23.68 -25.62 -6.28
CA ARG A 592 -25.13 -25.48 -6.11
C ARG A 592 -25.80 -26.78 -5.67
N ASP A 593 -25.37 -27.91 -6.20
CA ASP A 593 -25.96 -29.21 -5.88
C ASP A 593 -25.49 -29.76 -4.51
N LEU A 594 -24.38 -29.24 -3.97
CA LEU A 594 -23.77 -29.63 -2.69
C LEU A 594 -23.94 -28.62 -1.56
N VAL A 595 -24.96 -27.75 -1.64
CA VAL A 595 -25.28 -26.78 -0.57
C VAL A 595 -25.50 -27.46 0.80
N ASN A 596 -25.90 -28.72 0.81
CA ASN A 596 -26.17 -29.50 2.03
C ASN A 596 -24.90 -30.00 2.76
N TRP A 597 -23.69 -29.78 2.24
CA TRP A 597 -22.41 -30.23 2.83
C TRP A 597 -21.67 -29.13 3.62
N ASN A 598 -22.41 -28.16 4.13
CA ASN A 598 -21.84 -27.06 4.92
C ASN A 598 -21.69 -27.38 6.42
N ASP A 599 -22.15 -28.55 6.88
CA ASP A 599 -22.08 -28.95 8.28
C ASP A 599 -20.72 -29.56 8.66
N MET A 600 -19.67 -28.74 8.64
CA MET A 600 -18.35 -29.15 9.15
C MET A 600 -18.37 -29.37 10.66
N ALA A 601 -19.17 -28.59 11.38
CA ALA A 601 -19.37 -28.73 12.81
C ALA A 601 -19.90 -30.12 13.21
N GLY A 602 -20.92 -30.65 12.52
CA GLY A 602 -21.46 -31.99 12.72
C GLY A 602 -20.49 -33.12 12.34
N LEU A 603 -19.61 -32.88 11.37
CA LEU A 603 -18.58 -33.83 10.95
C LEU A 603 -17.43 -33.89 11.99
N LEU A 604 -17.05 -32.76 12.55
CA LEU A 604 -16.04 -32.65 13.61
C LEU A 604 -16.56 -33.19 14.95
N SER A 605 -17.82 -32.96 15.31
CA SER A 605 -18.42 -33.55 16.52
C SER A 605 -18.46 -35.08 16.42
N HIS A 606 -18.76 -35.63 15.25
CA HIS A 606 -18.69 -37.07 15.00
C HIS A 606 -17.27 -37.66 15.04
N LEU A 607 -16.25 -36.92 14.58
CA LEU A 607 -14.86 -37.38 14.53
C LEU A 607 -14.12 -37.23 15.86
N PHE A 608 -14.41 -36.15 16.60
CA PHE A 608 -13.71 -35.78 17.83
C PHE A 608 -14.54 -36.00 19.10
N GLY A 609 -15.80 -36.41 18.99
CA GLY A 609 -16.65 -36.81 20.13
C GLY A 609 -16.98 -35.68 21.10
N TRP A 610 -17.27 -34.50 20.57
CA TRP A 610 -17.73 -33.33 21.34
C TRP A 610 -19.25 -33.30 21.43
#